data_AF-A0A822DKH5-F1
#
_entry.id   AF-A0A822DKH5-F1
#
_cell.length_a   1.000
_cell.length_b   1.000
_cell.length_c   1.000
_cell.angle_alpha   90.00
_cell.angle_beta   90.00
_cell.angle_gamma   90.00
#
_symmetry.space_group_name_H-M   'P 1'
#
loop_
_entity.id
_entity.type
_entity.pdbx_description
1 polymer ?
#
loop_
_entity_poly.entity_id
_entity_poly.type
_entity_poly.pdbx_seq_one_letter_code
_entity_poly.pdbx_strand_id
1 'polypeptide(L)'
;MPAKFQVFRGQGLSMEVFEKMKKTKGGLMSFNNFLSTSRNPEISFKNFAQPAAFNTNAVGILFIMNIDTAICTKSSTTFAE
;
A
#
# COMPACT_ATOMS: atom_id res chain seq x y z
N MET A 1 -12.39 -13.61 10.88
CA MET A 1 -11.73 -12.32 10.60
C MET A 1 -12.72 -11.19 10.89
N PRO A 2 -12.32 -10.03 11.42
CA PRO A 2 -13.21 -8.87 11.47
C PRO A 2 -13.61 -8.47 10.04
N ALA A 3 -14.85 -8.01 9.87
CA ALA A 3 -15.40 -7.63 8.57
C ALA A 3 -14.57 -6.56 7.83
N LYS A 4 -13.77 -5.79 8.58
CA LYS A 4 -12.80 -4.83 8.08
C LYS A 4 -11.54 -4.86 8.93
N PHE A 5 -10.37 -4.76 8.30
CA PHE A 5 -9.11 -4.59 9.01
C PHE A 5 -8.17 -3.67 8.24
N GLN A 6 -7.23 -3.05 8.95
CA GLN A 6 -6.24 -2.16 8.37
C GLN A 6 -4.90 -2.86 8.23
N VAL A 7 -4.26 -2.65 7.09
CA VAL A 7 -2.87 -3.05 6.84
C VAL A 7 -2.10 -1.89 6.24
N PHE A 8 -0.79 -1.97 6.39
CA PHE A 8 0.14 -0.92 6.02
C PHE A 8 1.18 -1.47 5.04
N ARG A 9 1.64 -0.61 4.14
CA ARG A 9 2.75 -0.90 3.23
C ARG A 9 3.60 0.35 3.07
N GLY A 10 4.90 0.23 3.30
CA GLY A 10 5.84 1.30 2.97
C GLY A 10 6.54 1.00 1.66
N GLN A 11 6.79 2.02 0.85
CA GLN A 11 7.67 1.93 -0.32
C GLN A 11 8.14 3.29 -0.79
N GLY A 12 9.22 3.31 -1.56
CA GLY A 12 9.58 4.45 -2.39
C GLY A 12 8.74 4.51 -3.66
N LEU A 13 8.49 5.73 -4.14
CA LEU A 13 7.96 6.02 -5.47
C LEU A 13 8.84 7.06 -6.15
N SER A 14 8.97 6.99 -7.48
CA SER A 14 9.52 8.13 -8.21
C SER A 14 8.58 9.34 -8.09
N MET A 15 9.13 10.55 -8.18
CA MET A 15 8.33 11.77 -8.15
C MET A 15 7.25 11.78 -9.25
N GLU A 16 7.56 11.24 -10.43
CA GLU A 16 6.60 11.12 -11.54
C GLU A 16 5.38 10.27 -11.16
N VAL A 17 5.61 9.08 -10.59
CA VAL A 17 4.52 8.19 -10.16
C VAL A 17 3.71 8.84 -9.04
N PHE A 18 4.38 9.50 -8.09
CA PHE A 18 3.71 10.23 -7.02
C PHE A 18 2.80 11.36 -7.54
N GLU A 19 3.29 12.17 -8.49
CA GLU A 19 2.48 13.24 -9.09
C GLU A 19 1.32 12.69 -9.94
N LYS A 20 1.53 11.57 -10.64
CA LYS A 20 0.44 10.87 -11.33
C LYS A 20 -0.64 10.42 -10.34
N MET A 21 -0.24 9.79 -9.23
CA MET A 21 -1.17 9.35 -8.18
C MET A 21 -1.97 10.52 -7.57
N LYS A 22 -1.34 11.68 -7.37
CA LYS A 22 -2.03 12.90 -6.88
C LYS A 22 -3.13 13.37 -7.83
N LYS A 23 -2.96 13.20 -9.14
CA LYS A 23 -3.94 13.57 -10.17
C LYS A 23 -5.05 12.55 -10.33
N THR A 24 -4.80 11.28 -10.01
CA THR A 24 -5.76 10.18 -10.17
C THR A 24 -6.45 9.78 -8.86
N LYS A 25 -6.60 10.70 -7.91
CA LYS A 25 -7.31 10.45 -6.64
C LYS A 25 -8.75 10.01 -6.92
N GLY A 26 -9.20 8.97 -6.22
CA GLY A 26 -10.50 8.33 -6.44
C GLY A 26 -10.50 7.25 -7.53
N GLY A 27 -9.40 7.09 -8.27
CA GLY A 27 -9.20 5.99 -9.22
C GLY A 27 -8.74 4.68 -8.56
N LEU A 28 -8.60 3.64 -9.38
CA LEU A 28 -8.03 2.35 -8.96
C LEU A 28 -6.50 2.36 -9.12
N MET A 29 -5.83 1.62 -8.22
CA MET A 29 -4.39 1.40 -8.26
C MET A 29 -4.11 -0.11 -8.34
N SER A 30 -3.25 -0.51 -9.27
CA SER A 30 -2.76 -1.89 -9.39
C SER A 30 -1.29 -1.97 -9.02
N PHE A 31 -0.92 -3.08 -8.37
CA PHE A 31 0.48 -3.44 -8.14
C PHE A 31 0.83 -4.59 -9.08
N ASN A 32 1.94 -4.47 -9.81
CA ASN A 32 2.41 -5.50 -10.74
C ASN A 32 3.28 -6.57 -10.05
N ASN A 33 3.23 -6.66 -8.72
CA ASN A 33 4.04 -7.53 -7.89
C ASN A 33 3.20 -8.03 -6.72
N PHE A 34 3.69 -9.08 -6.03
CA PHE A 34 3.07 -9.54 -4.79
C PHE A 34 3.00 -8.43 -3.74
N LEU A 35 1.85 -8.37 -3.06
CA LEU A 35 1.58 -7.35 -2.06
C LEU A 35 2.10 -7.78 -0.69
N SER A 36 3.22 -7.20 -0.26
CA SER A 36 3.70 -7.30 1.11
C SER A 36 3.10 -6.18 1.97
N THR A 37 2.46 -6.55 3.08
CA THR A 37 1.80 -5.64 4.03
C THR A 37 2.02 -6.10 5.47
N SER A 38 1.79 -5.20 6.43
CA SER A 38 1.87 -5.48 7.87
C SER A 38 0.65 -4.94 8.59
N ARG A 39 0.19 -5.60 9.66
CA ARG A 39 -0.80 -5.01 10.59
C ARG A 39 -0.19 -4.00 11.56
N ASN A 40 1.14 -4.02 11.71
CA ASN A 40 1.87 -3.03 12.50
C ASN A 40 2.38 -1.90 11.59
N PRO A 41 1.89 -0.66 11.75
CA PRO A 41 2.29 0.48 10.92
C PRO A 41 3.78 0.82 11.05
N GLU A 42 4.38 0.59 12.22
CA GLU A 42 5.79 0.91 12.47
C GLU A 42 6.72 0.08 11.59
N ILE A 43 6.37 -1.19 11.33
CA ILE A 43 7.16 -2.05 10.45
C ILE A 43 7.16 -1.46 9.04
N SER A 44 5.99 -1.11 8.51
CA SER A 44 5.87 -0.53 7.17
C SER A 44 6.54 0.85 7.07
N PHE A 45 6.44 1.68 8.11
CA PHE A 45 7.03 3.00 8.13
C PHE A 45 8.56 2.95 8.26
N LYS A 46 9.07 2.40 9.37
CA LYS A 46 10.50 2.43 9.71
C LYS A 46 11.36 1.58 8.79
N ASN A 47 10.84 0.45 8.31
CA ASN A 47 11.67 -0.47 7.52
C ASN A 47 11.56 -0.26 6.01
N PHE A 48 10.53 0.46 5.53
CA PHE A 48 10.29 0.58 4.08
C PHE A 48 10.04 2.03 3.63
N ALA A 49 9.06 2.74 4.21
CA ALA A 49 8.73 4.10 3.75
C ALA A 49 9.81 5.13 4.10
N GLN A 50 10.23 5.17 5.37
CA GLN A 50 11.23 6.11 5.86
C GLN A 50 12.61 5.89 5.20
N PRO A 51 13.15 4.66 5.09
CA PRO A 51 14.41 4.43 4.40
C PRO A 51 14.37 4.88 2.93
N ALA A 52 13.24 4.66 2.25
CA ALA A 52 13.07 5.07 0.86
C ALA A 52 13.07 6.60 0.68
N ALA A 53 12.68 7.37 1.70
CA ALA A 53 12.70 8.83 1.65
C ALA A 53 14.13 9.43 1.69
N PHE A 54 15.14 8.65 2.10
CA PHE A 54 16.54 9.08 2.04
C PHE A 54 17.15 8.93 0.65
N ASN A 55 16.47 8.27 -0.30
CA ASN A 55 16.88 8.24 -1.70
C ASN A 55 16.46 9.55 -2.38
N THR A 56 17.43 10.30 -2.91
CA THR A 56 17.22 11.64 -3.49
C THR A 56 16.21 11.68 -4.64
N ASN A 57 15.96 10.55 -5.30
CA ASN A 57 15.08 10.46 -6.46
C ASN A 57 13.74 9.79 -6.14
N ALA A 58 13.43 9.56 -4.86
CA ALA A 58 12.21 8.90 -4.43
C ALA A 58 11.49 9.68 -3.33
N VAL A 59 10.17 9.50 -3.30
CA VAL A 59 9.31 9.89 -2.20
C VAL A 59 8.98 8.64 -1.40
N GLY A 60 9.27 8.64 -0.10
CA GLY A 60 8.84 7.59 0.81
C GLY A 60 7.34 7.69 1.09
N ILE A 61 6.58 6.64 0.79
CA ILE A 61 5.13 6.58 0.96
C ILE A 61 4.75 5.48 1.92
N LEU A 62 3.88 5.82 2.87
CA LEU A 62 3.17 4.85 3.72
C LEU A 62 1.73 4.74 3.23
N PHE A 63 1.40 3.61 2.61
CA PHE A 63 0.03 3.25 2.25
C PHE A 63 -0.71 2.74 3.48
N ILE A 64 -1.90 3.28 3.70
CA ILE A 64 -2.86 2.83 4.70
C ILE A 64 -4.02 2.20 3.93
N MET A 65 -4.19 0.89 4.06
CA MET A 65 -5.18 0.12 3.31
C MET A 65 -6.23 -0.44 4.25
N ASN A 66 -7.49 -0.06 4.00
CA ASN A 66 -8.63 -0.64 4.70
C ASN A 66 -9.17 -1.80 3.87
N ILE A 67 -8.97 -3.02 4.36
CA ILE A 67 -9.42 -4.25 3.72
C ILE A 67 -10.84 -4.53 4.20
N ASP A 68 -11.78 -4.56 3.27
CA ASP A 68 -13.16 -5.01 3.51
C ASP A 68 -13.29 -6.45 3.03
N THR A 69 -13.40 -7.38 3.97
CA THR A 69 -13.43 -8.81 3.64
C THR A 69 -14.68 -9.17 2.83
N ALA A 70 -15.78 -8.42 2.94
CA ALA A 70 -16.99 -8.68 2.18
C ALA A 70 -16.82 -8.38 0.68
N ILE A 71 -15.94 -7.43 0.34
CA ILE A 71 -15.54 -7.17 -1.05
C ILE A 71 -14.61 -8.30 -1.52
N CYS A 72 -13.64 -8.69 -0.70
CA CYS A 72 -12.70 -9.76 -1.04
C CYS A 72 -13.41 -11.10 -1.29
N THR A 73 -14.39 -11.48 -0.47
CA THR A 73 -15.16 -12.72 -0.64
C THR A 73 -16.04 -12.74 -1.89
N LYS A 74 -16.37 -11.57 -2.44
CA LYS A 74 -17.09 -11.43 -3.72
C LYS A 74 -16.13 -11.42 -4.91
N SER A 75 -14.83 -11.27 -4.67
CA SER A 75 -13.80 -11.37 -5.69
C SER A 75 -13.52 -12.82 -6.01
N SER A 76 -13.29 -13.14 -7.28
CA SER A 76 -12.86 -14.48 -7.73
C SER A 76 -11.40 -14.81 -7.38
N THR A 77 -10.70 -13.92 -6.67
CA THR A 77 -9.31 -14.07 -6.25
C THR A 77 -9.23 -14.54 -4.80
N THR A 78 -8.67 -15.72 -4.56
CA THR A 78 -8.44 -16.28 -3.22
C THR A 78 -7.45 -15.41 -2.44
N PHE A 79 -7.80 -15.04 -1.21
CA PHE A 79 -6.86 -14.41 -0.27
C PHE A 79 -6.00 -15.51 0.36
N ALA A 80 -4.68 -15.44 0.21
CA ALA A 80 -3.75 -16.29 0.97
C ALA A 80 -3.37 -15.56 2.27
N GLU A 81 -3.53 -16.24 3.40
CA GLU A 81 -3.07 -15.79 4.73
C GLU A 81 -1.58 -16.07 4.95
#